data_AF-A0A1Q7EYB8-F1
#
_entry.id   AF-A0A1Q7EYB8-F1
#
_cell.length_a   1.000
_cell.length_b   1.000
_cell.length_c   1.000
_cell.angle_alpha   90.00
_cell.angle_beta   90.00
_cell.angle_gamma   90.00
#
_symmetry.space_group_name_H-M   'P 1'
#
loop_
_entity.id
_entity.type
_entity.pdbx_description
1 polymer ?
#
loop_
_entity_poly.entity_id
_entity_poly.type
_entity_poly.pdbx_seq_one_letter_code
_entity_poly.pdbx_strand_id
1 'polypeptide(L)'
;MSDDSQHLGAPGDIIGALSDRVSELTKRVGSLESDLDSARKRVAVYEEFDATVKEALAGALRAAHQIRARAEAASQQILEQAREERKLLLKEIDRLREERDGLVDEIASTRRSGFSALRGPRRDAAQVSEKTPEENAAEARTMASEALRGVFTELLDDIRKQASAAADAARDASAAADQARAAEEKARAAEEQTRSAQEQARAAHDQARVARDEARAAQAETLRAAEAQRVAEAERAVEAARAAEQAQRATEEASRAAEETRRLADAHREAQRIADEQRAVDAERAAETTRAAQEALRAAQEAARASEAQRAADAERFSADAERAAIAARAAEEARRAAEEARAAEDARREQERRAEDARRAEETRRADEARRQAEEALRVEEWRRAAEAQRIAEAARVAEAAARAAQAGPGIEEEEVFGAPPEGQTSPELSVVQREEVAQVAEVEQLTPEREEPAAPTSNIVLMLSPVPSFARLVEIERRIQSLAQVRTLYVRDFRGGVATLALGLRVPMSVDELWSAVATLEQPRFAKQRSAGTTLELRIEGEAGAGVA
;
A
#
# COMPACT_ATOMS: atom_id res chain seq x y z
N MET A 1 3.83 -30.21 -7.55
CA MET A 1 2.51 -30.61 -8.09
C MET A 1 1.69 -29.35 -8.29
N SER A 2 1.15 -29.04 -9.47
CA SER A 2 1.56 -29.32 -10.87
C SER A 2 0.52 -28.62 -11.76
N ASP A 3 0.91 -28.24 -12.98
CA ASP A 3 0.01 -27.91 -14.09
C ASP A 3 -1.03 -26.79 -13.85
N ASP A 4 -0.56 -25.54 -13.68
CA ASP A 4 -1.31 -24.37 -14.19
C ASP A 4 -1.14 -24.32 -15.72
N SER A 5 -1.73 -25.29 -16.41
CA SER A 5 -1.68 -25.43 -17.87
C SER A 5 -2.46 -24.30 -18.55
N GLN A 6 -1.80 -23.56 -19.43
CA GLN A 6 -2.36 -22.39 -20.12
C GLN A 6 -3.42 -22.76 -21.17
N HIS A 7 -4.62 -23.12 -20.71
CA HIS A 7 -5.80 -23.24 -21.57
C HIS A 7 -6.32 -21.87 -21.99
N LEU A 8 -5.62 -21.25 -22.95
CA LEU A 8 -6.12 -20.15 -23.76
C LEU A 8 -7.30 -20.67 -24.61
N GLY A 9 -8.49 -20.65 -24.00
CA GLY A 9 -9.72 -21.19 -24.59
C GLY A 9 -10.06 -20.50 -25.91
N ALA A 10 -10.47 -21.31 -26.90
CA ALA A 10 -11.00 -20.79 -28.15
C ALA A 10 -12.27 -19.94 -27.91
N PRO A 11 -12.54 -18.92 -28.75
CA PRO A 11 -13.70 -18.03 -28.57
C PRO A 11 -15.03 -18.78 -28.76
N GLY A 12 -15.53 -19.35 -27.67
CA GLY A 12 -16.73 -20.18 -27.64
C GLY A 12 -16.84 -21.17 -26.47
N ASP A 13 -15.77 -21.45 -25.71
CA ASP A 13 -15.83 -22.40 -24.59
C ASP A 13 -16.50 -21.81 -23.32
N ILE A 14 -17.83 -21.87 -23.32
CA ILE A 14 -18.70 -21.46 -22.22
C ILE A 14 -18.51 -22.37 -20.99
N ILE A 15 -18.08 -23.62 -21.16
CA ILE A 15 -17.96 -24.59 -20.05
C ILE A 15 -16.67 -24.32 -19.27
N GLY A 16 -15.55 -24.09 -19.96
CA GLY A 16 -14.30 -23.63 -19.35
C GLY A 16 -14.51 -22.34 -18.55
N ALA A 17 -15.09 -21.32 -19.18
CA ALA A 17 -15.37 -20.03 -18.53
C ALA A 17 -16.31 -20.15 -17.30
N LEU A 18 -17.26 -21.09 -17.30
CA LEU A 18 -18.08 -21.39 -16.12
C LEU A 18 -17.29 -22.11 -15.02
N SER A 19 -16.43 -23.06 -15.38
CA SER A 19 -15.55 -23.77 -14.43
C SER A 19 -14.57 -22.82 -13.73
N ASP A 20 -13.97 -21.90 -14.49
CA ASP A 20 -13.09 -20.85 -13.95
C ASP A 20 -13.86 -19.91 -13.02
N ARG A 21 -15.07 -19.50 -13.40
CA ARG A 21 -15.93 -18.63 -12.59
C ARG A 21 -16.37 -19.30 -11.29
N VAL A 22 -16.70 -20.59 -11.33
CA VAL A 22 -16.97 -21.39 -10.12
C VAL A 22 -15.72 -21.47 -9.25
N SER A 23 -14.55 -21.74 -9.83
CA SER A 23 -13.28 -21.80 -9.10
C SER A 23 -12.88 -20.47 -8.45
N GLU A 24 -13.12 -19.34 -9.12
CA GLU A 24 -12.94 -17.99 -8.57
C GLU A 24 -13.92 -17.72 -7.41
N LEU A 25 -15.19 -18.13 -7.56
CA LEU A 25 -16.20 -17.99 -6.52
C LEU A 25 -15.89 -18.87 -5.29
N THR A 26 -15.46 -20.12 -5.47
CA THR A 26 -15.01 -20.99 -4.37
C THR A 26 -13.82 -20.39 -3.63
N LYS A 27 -12.83 -19.84 -4.35
CA LYS A 27 -11.70 -19.10 -3.75
C LYS A 27 -12.19 -17.88 -2.94
N ARG A 28 -13.15 -17.10 -3.47
CA ARG A 28 -13.76 -15.97 -2.73
C ARG A 28 -14.52 -16.39 -1.48
N VAL A 29 -15.29 -17.48 -1.53
CA VAL A 29 -16.02 -18.01 -0.36
C VAL A 29 -15.03 -18.38 0.73
N GLY A 30 -13.99 -19.16 0.43
CA GLY A 30 -12.96 -19.52 1.42
C GLY A 30 -12.22 -18.32 2.02
N SER A 31 -11.96 -17.25 1.25
CA SER A 31 -11.41 -16.01 1.80
C SER A 31 -12.39 -15.29 2.74
N LEU A 32 -13.67 -15.22 2.37
CA LEU A 32 -14.71 -14.58 3.19
C LEU A 32 -14.97 -15.35 4.50
N GLU A 33 -14.91 -16.69 4.47
CA GLU A 33 -15.01 -17.53 5.66
C GLU A 33 -13.81 -17.29 6.60
N SER A 34 -12.59 -17.22 6.06
CA SER A 34 -11.37 -16.87 6.82
C SER A 34 -11.43 -15.47 7.44
N ASP A 35 -11.91 -14.47 6.69
CA ASP A 35 -12.08 -13.10 7.19
C ASP A 35 -13.18 -13.01 8.26
N LEU A 36 -14.27 -13.77 8.11
CA LEU A 36 -15.39 -13.82 9.04
C LEU A 36 -15.02 -14.52 10.35
N ASP A 37 -14.25 -15.61 10.30
CA ASP A 37 -13.70 -16.24 11.51
C ASP A 37 -12.61 -15.39 12.17
N SER A 38 -11.84 -14.65 11.38
CA SER A 38 -10.91 -13.64 11.91
C SER A 38 -11.65 -12.47 12.58
N ALA A 39 -12.81 -12.07 12.05
CA ALA A 39 -13.68 -11.08 12.68
C ALA A 39 -14.31 -11.61 13.98
N ARG A 40 -14.83 -12.84 13.99
CA ARG A 40 -15.35 -13.51 15.21
C ARG A 40 -14.30 -13.56 16.32
N LYS A 41 -13.06 -13.95 15.99
CA LYS A 41 -11.93 -13.96 16.96
C LYS A 41 -11.65 -12.56 17.54
N ARG A 42 -11.68 -11.51 16.72
CA ARG A 42 -11.55 -10.11 17.20
C ARG A 42 -12.71 -9.71 18.12
N VAL A 43 -13.96 -10.09 17.80
CA VAL A 43 -15.13 -9.79 18.64
C VAL A 43 -15.01 -10.46 20.01
N ALA A 44 -14.69 -11.75 20.08
CA ALA A 44 -14.50 -12.47 21.34
C ALA A 44 -13.43 -11.81 22.24
N VAL A 45 -12.29 -11.40 21.64
CA VAL A 45 -11.25 -10.64 22.35
C VAL A 45 -11.78 -9.30 22.88
N TYR A 46 -12.59 -8.56 22.11
CA TYR A 46 -13.19 -7.32 22.60
C TYR A 46 -14.22 -7.54 23.72
N GLU A 47 -14.97 -8.65 23.70
CA GLU A 47 -15.91 -9.02 24.77
C GLU A 47 -15.18 -9.37 26.08
N GLU A 48 -14.06 -10.09 26.00
CA GLU A 48 -13.16 -10.35 27.14
C GLU A 48 -12.56 -9.04 27.69
N PHE A 49 -12.05 -8.17 26.80
CA PHE A 49 -11.51 -6.87 27.22
C PHE A 49 -12.58 -5.98 27.90
N ASP A 50 -13.78 -5.86 27.33
CA ASP A 50 -14.88 -5.08 27.91
C ASP A 50 -15.31 -5.62 29.29
N ALA A 51 -15.31 -6.94 29.49
CA ALA A 51 -15.50 -7.54 30.82
C ALA A 51 -14.41 -7.11 31.83
N THR A 52 -13.13 -7.10 31.44
CA THR A 52 -12.05 -6.62 32.33
C THR A 52 -12.12 -5.12 32.62
N VAL A 53 -12.51 -4.31 31.63
CA VAL A 53 -12.70 -2.85 31.79
C VAL A 53 -13.87 -2.56 32.75
N LYS A 54 -14.95 -3.33 32.67
CA LYS A 54 -16.10 -3.22 33.58
C LYS A 54 -15.74 -3.55 35.03
N GLU A 55 -14.99 -4.63 35.28
CA GLU A 55 -14.55 -4.96 36.65
C GLU A 55 -13.52 -3.95 37.18
N ALA A 56 -12.59 -3.47 36.33
CA ALA A 56 -11.66 -2.40 36.69
C ALA A 56 -12.38 -1.10 37.06
N LEU A 57 -13.39 -0.69 36.29
CA LEU A 57 -14.24 0.47 36.58
C LEU A 57 -15.02 0.28 37.88
N ALA A 58 -15.63 -0.89 38.09
CA ALA A 58 -16.32 -1.22 39.34
C ALA A 58 -15.36 -1.24 40.54
N GLY A 59 -14.11 -1.66 40.35
CA GLY A 59 -13.04 -1.59 41.35
C GLY A 59 -12.67 -0.15 41.70
N ALA A 60 -12.44 0.70 40.70
CA ALA A 60 -12.13 2.11 40.88
C ALA A 60 -13.26 2.87 41.60
N LEU A 61 -14.53 2.62 41.23
CA LEU A 61 -15.69 3.19 41.91
C LEU A 61 -15.79 2.72 43.37
N ARG A 62 -15.61 1.42 43.64
CA ARG A 62 -15.54 0.89 45.03
C ARG A 62 -14.43 1.57 45.84
N ALA A 63 -13.24 1.75 45.27
CA ALA A 63 -12.13 2.43 45.93
C ALA A 63 -12.44 3.90 46.23
N ALA A 64 -13.01 4.64 45.27
CA ALA A 64 -13.42 6.03 45.46
C ALA A 64 -14.48 6.18 46.57
N HIS A 65 -15.48 5.29 46.61
CA HIS A 65 -16.46 5.25 47.69
C HIS A 65 -15.85 4.93 49.06
N GLN A 66 -14.85 4.02 49.14
CA GLN A 66 -14.13 3.75 50.39
C GLN A 66 -13.29 4.94 50.87
N ILE A 67 -12.62 5.65 49.96
CA ILE A 67 -11.87 6.88 50.29
C ILE A 67 -12.83 7.94 50.83
N ARG A 68 -13.97 8.16 50.16
CA ARG A 68 -15.01 9.09 50.60
C ARG A 68 -15.55 8.72 51.99
N ALA A 69 -15.93 7.47 52.21
CA ALA A 69 -16.47 7.02 53.50
C ALA A 69 -15.46 7.19 54.66
N ARG A 70 -14.17 6.92 54.41
CA ARG A 70 -13.09 7.18 55.39
C ARG A 70 -12.94 8.68 55.67
N ALA A 71 -12.98 9.52 54.65
CA ALA A 71 -12.90 10.98 54.81
C ALA A 71 -14.11 11.55 55.56
N GLU A 72 -15.32 11.06 55.28
CA GLU A 72 -16.54 11.45 56.00
C GLU A 72 -16.48 11.02 57.49
N ALA A 73 -16.05 9.79 57.77
CA ALA A 73 -15.89 9.29 59.15
C ALA A 73 -14.80 10.06 59.93
N ALA A 74 -13.63 10.29 59.33
CA ALA A 74 -12.57 11.10 59.94
C ALA A 74 -13.02 12.55 60.19
N SER A 75 -13.77 13.14 59.27
CA SER A 75 -14.33 14.49 59.44
C SER A 75 -15.35 14.55 60.58
N GLN A 76 -16.17 13.50 60.74
CA GLN A 76 -17.10 13.39 61.87
C GLN A 76 -16.35 13.26 63.20
N GLN A 77 -15.31 12.44 63.27
CA GLN A 77 -14.47 12.28 64.47
C GLN A 77 -13.79 13.60 64.88
N ILE A 78 -13.21 14.34 63.92
CA ILE A 78 -12.58 15.65 64.18
C ILE A 78 -13.63 16.67 64.67
N LEU A 79 -14.83 16.67 64.09
CA LEU A 79 -15.93 17.53 64.54
C LEU A 79 -16.45 17.17 65.93
N GLU A 80 -16.41 15.90 66.31
CA GLU A 80 -16.79 15.42 67.65
C GLU A 80 -15.73 15.80 68.69
N GLN A 81 -14.45 15.50 68.41
CA GLN A 81 -13.31 15.93 69.24
C GLN A 81 -13.33 17.46 69.48
N ALA A 82 -13.47 18.27 68.43
CA ALA A 82 -13.53 19.73 68.56
C ALA A 82 -14.74 20.23 69.37
N ARG A 83 -15.85 19.47 69.43
CA ARG A 83 -17.00 19.77 70.31
C ARG A 83 -16.70 19.42 71.77
N GLU A 84 -16.01 18.31 72.02
CA GLU A 84 -15.60 17.90 73.36
C GLU A 84 -14.53 18.83 73.93
N GLU A 85 -13.48 19.14 73.16
CA GLU A 85 -12.46 20.15 73.50
C GLU A 85 -13.10 21.50 73.83
N ARG A 86 -14.01 22.00 72.98
CA ARG A 86 -14.74 23.24 73.25
C ARG A 86 -15.57 23.15 74.54
N LYS A 87 -16.18 22.00 74.84
CA LYS A 87 -16.97 21.78 76.06
C LYS A 87 -16.09 21.72 77.32
N LEU A 88 -14.86 21.21 77.21
CA LEU A 88 -13.86 21.23 78.28
C LEU A 88 -13.31 22.65 78.50
N LEU A 89 -12.94 23.35 77.42
CA LEU A 89 -12.47 24.74 77.49
C LEU A 89 -13.53 25.69 78.07
N LEU A 90 -14.81 25.51 77.75
CA LEU A 90 -15.88 26.30 78.37
C LEU A 90 -15.99 26.05 79.88
N LYS A 91 -15.91 24.78 80.33
CA LYS A 91 -15.86 24.46 81.77
C LYS A 91 -14.67 25.09 82.47
N GLU A 92 -13.49 25.06 81.86
CA GLU A 92 -12.28 25.63 82.45
C GLU A 92 -12.36 27.17 82.48
N ILE A 93 -12.95 27.81 81.47
CA ILE A 93 -13.25 29.25 81.48
C ILE A 93 -14.22 29.61 82.61
N ASP A 94 -15.27 28.80 82.84
CA ASP A 94 -16.23 29.04 83.91
C ASP A 94 -15.62 28.80 85.30
N ARG A 95 -14.81 27.74 85.46
CA ARG A 95 -13.99 27.53 86.67
C ARG A 95 -13.05 28.70 86.95
N LEU A 96 -12.31 29.18 85.96
CA LEU A 96 -11.39 30.32 86.11
C LEU A 96 -12.12 31.63 86.40
N ARG A 97 -13.41 31.75 86.05
CA ARG A 97 -14.28 32.86 86.49
C ARG A 97 -14.65 32.71 87.97
N GLU A 98 -15.05 31.53 88.41
CA GLU A 98 -15.34 31.25 89.83
C GLU A 98 -14.11 31.48 90.72
N GLU A 99 -12.93 30.98 90.32
CA GLU A 99 -11.66 31.20 91.05
C GLU A 99 -11.28 32.69 91.10
N ARG A 100 -11.42 33.43 89.99
CA ARG A 100 -11.21 34.88 89.94
C ARG A 100 -12.18 35.63 90.88
N ASP A 101 -13.46 35.28 90.85
CA ASP A 101 -14.48 36.01 91.60
C ASP A 101 -14.36 35.74 93.10
N GLY A 102 -13.97 34.52 93.50
CA GLY A 102 -13.56 34.20 94.86
C GLY A 102 -12.35 35.03 95.32
N LEU A 103 -11.30 35.14 94.49
CA LEU A 103 -10.13 36.00 94.79
C LEU A 103 -10.51 37.49 94.94
N VAL A 104 -11.50 37.99 94.18
CA VAL A 104 -12.01 39.36 94.34
C VAL A 104 -12.68 39.54 95.70
N ASP A 105 -13.47 38.57 96.16
CA ASP A 105 -14.10 38.60 97.48
C ASP A 105 -13.09 38.40 98.64
N GLU A 106 -12.04 37.61 98.46
CA GLU A 106 -10.92 37.53 99.41
C GLU A 106 -10.17 38.86 99.53
N ILE A 107 -9.92 39.55 98.42
CA ILE A 107 -9.31 40.89 98.43
C ILE A 107 -10.25 41.91 99.09
N ALA A 108 -11.55 41.85 98.81
CA ALA A 108 -12.55 42.76 99.38
C ALA A 108 -12.75 42.54 100.90
N SER A 109 -12.75 41.29 101.36
CA SER A 109 -12.86 40.93 102.78
C SER A 109 -11.57 41.24 103.54
N THR A 110 -10.40 40.99 102.97
CA THR A 110 -9.09 41.35 103.55
C THR A 110 -8.94 42.87 103.73
N ARG A 111 -9.35 43.67 102.74
CA ARG A 111 -9.41 45.15 102.86
C ARG A 111 -10.37 45.62 103.96
N ARG A 112 -11.43 44.84 104.24
CA ARG A 112 -12.41 45.13 105.29
C ARG A 112 -11.92 44.72 106.68
N SER A 113 -11.22 43.59 106.82
CA SER A 113 -10.69 43.11 108.10
C SER A 113 -9.45 43.88 108.57
N GLY A 114 -8.59 44.33 107.64
CA GLY A 114 -7.42 45.17 107.94
C GLY A 114 -7.75 46.48 108.67
N PHE A 115 -8.98 46.99 108.51
CA PHE A 115 -9.47 48.17 109.23
C PHE A 115 -9.82 47.89 110.71
N SER A 116 -9.97 46.61 111.11
CA SER A 116 -10.40 46.20 112.45
C SER A 116 -9.23 46.00 113.42
N ALA A 117 -8.06 45.58 112.91
CA ALA A 117 -6.88 45.26 113.73
C ALA A 117 -6.26 46.47 114.47
N LEU A 118 -6.64 47.70 114.10
CA LEU A 118 -6.11 48.95 114.67
C LEU A 118 -6.79 49.38 116.00
N ARG A 119 -7.63 48.54 116.62
CA ARG A 119 -8.41 48.90 117.82
C ARG A 119 -8.28 47.89 118.97
N GLY A 120 -7.06 47.73 119.50
CA GLY A 120 -6.78 46.85 120.64
C GLY A 120 -7.39 47.31 121.98
N PRO A 121 -7.65 46.40 122.94
CA PRO A 121 -8.10 46.75 124.29
C PRO A 121 -6.99 47.36 125.15
N ARG A 122 -7.37 48.21 126.12
CA ARG A 122 -6.45 48.72 127.16
C ARG A 122 -6.20 47.66 128.23
N ARG A 123 -5.10 47.82 128.96
CA ARG A 123 -4.66 46.96 130.07
C ARG A 123 -4.40 47.84 131.28
N ASP A 124 -5.07 47.57 132.40
CA ASP A 124 -4.95 48.37 133.61
C ASP A 124 -3.61 48.13 134.34
N ALA A 125 -3.19 49.13 135.11
CA ALA A 125 -1.97 49.10 135.91
C ALA A 125 -2.32 49.01 137.40
N ALA A 126 -1.58 48.17 138.14
CA ALA A 126 -1.66 48.05 139.59
C ALA A 126 -0.28 48.32 140.21
N GLN A 127 -0.27 48.88 141.42
CA GLN A 127 0.92 49.46 142.06
C GLN A 127 1.65 48.45 142.94
N VAL A 128 2.96 48.60 143.07
CA VAL A 128 3.77 48.04 144.16
C VAL A 128 4.03 49.15 145.18
N SER A 129 4.01 48.82 146.47
CA SER A 129 4.17 49.78 147.57
C SER A 129 5.34 49.34 148.46
N GLU A 130 6.29 50.25 148.69
CA GLU A 130 7.46 50.01 149.54
C GLU A 130 7.16 50.30 151.01
N LYS A 131 7.72 49.49 151.92
CA LYS A 131 7.96 49.90 153.31
C LYS A 131 9.25 49.28 153.86
N THR A 132 9.96 50.09 154.63
CA THR A 132 11.17 49.79 155.41
C THR A 132 11.11 50.65 156.69
N PRO A 133 12.02 50.46 157.67
CA PRO A 133 12.51 49.20 158.23
C PRO A 133 12.33 49.24 159.78
N GLU A 134 13.30 48.71 160.54
CA GLU A 134 13.50 48.88 161.99
C GLU A 134 12.52 48.19 162.96
N GLU A 135 12.61 46.85 162.99
CA GLU A 135 12.73 46.17 164.29
C GLU A 135 13.78 45.05 164.20
N ASN A 136 14.31 44.62 165.35
CA ASN A 136 15.17 43.44 165.52
C ASN A 136 16.50 43.37 164.74
N ALA A 137 17.40 44.34 164.96
CA ALA A 137 18.81 44.29 164.50
C ALA A 137 19.65 43.09 165.03
N ALA A 138 19.08 42.26 165.91
CA ALA A 138 19.63 40.99 166.36
C ALA A 138 19.15 39.81 165.49
N GLU A 139 17.84 39.71 165.23
CA GLU A 139 17.27 38.75 164.27
C GLU A 139 17.81 39.03 162.87
N ALA A 140 18.01 40.29 162.49
CA ALA A 140 18.68 40.68 161.25
C ALA A 140 20.09 40.10 161.08
N ARG A 141 20.71 39.48 162.09
CA ARG A 141 22.00 38.76 161.96
C ARG A 141 21.82 37.25 161.81
N THR A 142 20.88 36.63 162.52
CA THR A 142 20.53 35.21 162.29
C THR A 142 19.81 35.06 160.96
N MET A 143 18.77 35.87 160.71
CA MET A 143 18.11 35.98 159.40
C MET A 143 19.08 36.41 158.30
N ALA A 144 20.07 37.27 158.53
CA ALA A 144 21.10 37.51 157.49
C ALA A 144 21.99 36.28 157.26
N SER A 145 22.32 35.49 158.28
CA SER A 145 23.11 34.26 158.08
C SER A 145 22.31 33.14 157.38
N GLU A 146 21.01 33.06 157.65
CA GLU A 146 20.10 32.09 157.02
C GLU A 146 19.66 32.56 155.63
N ALA A 147 19.44 33.86 155.42
CA ALA A 147 19.21 34.45 154.10
C ALA A 147 20.49 34.45 153.26
N LEU A 148 21.70 34.64 153.82
CA LEU A 148 22.94 34.45 153.07
C LEU A 148 23.15 32.97 152.70
N ARG A 149 22.75 32.01 153.55
CA ARG A 149 22.70 30.60 153.16
C ARG A 149 21.64 30.35 152.08
N GLY A 150 20.43 30.88 152.24
CA GLY A 150 19.32 30.79 151.30
C GLY A 150 19.72 31.33 149.93
N VAL A 151 20.16 32.59 149.86
CA VAL A 151 20.70 33.25 148.66
C VAL A 151 21.90 32.50 148.10
N PHE A 152 22.78 31.89 148.90
CA PHE A 152 23.89 31.08 148.35
C PHE A 152 23.41 29.74 147.79
N THR A 153 22.39 29.10 148.39
CA THR A 153 21.76 27.91 147.80
C THR A 153 20.94 28.23 146.56
N GLU A 154 20.20 29.34 146.55
CA GLU A 154 19.45 29.85 145.39
C GLU A 154 20.42 30.26 144.28
N LEU A 155 21.53 30.94 144.58
CA LEU A 155 22.58 31.26 143.62
C LEU A 155 23.25 30.00 143.05
N LEU A 156 23.51 28.98 143.87
CA LEU A 156 24.05 27.70 143.38
C LEU A 156 23.04 26.92 142.53
N ASP A 157 21.75 26.92 142.90
CA ASP A 157 20.70 26.30 142.09
C ASP A 157 20.37 27.11 140.83
N ASP A 158 20.51 28.44 140.84
CA ASP A 158 20.36 29.28 139.65
C ASP A 158 21.57 29.17 138.73
N ILE A 159 22.80 29.08 139.26
CA ILE A 159 23.99 28.69 138.47
C ILE A 159 23.78 27.31 137.86
N ARG A 160 23.20 26.35 138.60
CA ARG A 160 22.87 25.00 138.10
C ARG A 160 21.79 25.04 137.01
N LYS A 161 20.71 25.80 137.20
CA LYS A 161 19.63 26.02 136.20
C LYS A 161 20.13 26.75 134.96
N GLN A 162 21.00 27.75 135.12
CA GLN A 162 21.64 28.46 134.01
C GLN A 162 22.61 27.55 133.26
N ALA A 163 23.37 26.70 133.96
CA ALA A 163 24.24 25.70 133.33
C ALA A 163 23.44 24.63 132.57
N SER A 164 22.31 24.14 133.11
CA SER A 164 21.43 23.21 132.39
C SER A 164 20.74 23.89 131.20
N ALA A 165 20.18 25.10 131.38
CA ALA A 165 19.55 25.85 130.30
C ALA A 165 20.54 26.22 129.18
N ALA A 166 21.80 26.53 129.52
CA ALA A 166 22.85 26.73 128.54
C ALA A 166 23.25 25.43 127.81
N ALA A 167 23.27 24.29 128.52
CA ALA A 167 23.52 22.98 127.91
C ALA A 167 22.35 22.54 126.99
N ASP A 168 21.11 22.81 127.36
CA ASP A 168 19.92 22.53 126.55
C ASP A 168 19.82 23.48 125.35
N ALA A 169 20.05 24.78 125.54
CA ALA A 169 20.16 25.72 124.41
C ALA A 169 21.31 25.36 123.45
N ALA A 170 22.42 24.79 123.93
CA ALA A 170 23.49 24.28 123.08
C ALA A 170 23.09 23.01 122.31
N ARG A 171 22.27 22.12 122.91
CA ARG A 171 21.68 20.95 122.22
C ARG A 171 20.71 21.40 121.13
N ASP A 172 19.81 22.32 121.44
CA ASP A 172 18.83 22.87 120.50
C ASP A 172 19.53 23.62 119.35
N ALA A 173 20.59 24.38 119.64
CA ALA A 173 21.41 25.02 118.61
C ALA A 173 22.12 23.99 117.70
N SER A 174 22.62 22.87 118.25
CA SER A 174 23.18 21.78 117.44
C SER A 174 22.11 21.11 116.58
N ALA A 175 20.95 20.79 117.15
CA ALA A 175 19.84 20.18 116.43
C ALA A 175 19.32 21.09 115.30
N ALA A 176 19.25 22.40 115.53
CA ALA A 176 18.92 23.38 114.50
C ALA A 176 20.00 23.47 113.40
N ALA A 177 21.29 23.40 113.76
CA ALA A 177 22.38 23.37 112.78
C ALA A 177 22.37 22.09 111.92
N ASP A 178 22.07 20.94 112.50
CA ASP A 178 21.95 19.67 111.76
C ASP A 178 20.68 19.63 110.90
N GLN A 179 19.58 20.23 111.35
CA GLN A 179 18.39 20.44 110.50
C GLN A 179 18.69 21.40 109.33
N ALA A 180 19.48 22.46 109.54
CA ALA A 180 19.89 23.38 108.48
C ALA A 180 20.77 22.68 107.44
N ARG A 181 21.74 21.87 107.86
CA ARG A 181 22.56 21.01 106.96
C ARG A 181 21.68 20.06 106.13
N ALA A 182 20.76 19.36 106.79
CA ALA A 182 19.81 18.46 106.11
C ALA A 182 18.82 19.17 105.18
N ALA A 183 18.57 20.47 105.38
CA ALA A 183 17.80 21.30 104.45
C ALA A 183 18.66 21.76 103.25
N GLU A 184 19.91 22.16 103.46
CA GLU A 184 20.86 22.47 102.38
C GLU A 184 21.12 21.26 101.47
N GLU A 185 21.32 20.06 102.03
CA GLU A 185 21.52 18.84 101.25
C GLU A 185 20.31 18.52 100.36
N LYS A 186 19.08 18.70 100.89
CA LYS A 186 17.84 18.56 100.11
C LYS A 186 17.70 19.63 99.03
N ALA A 187 18.11 20.86 99.31
CA ALA A 187 18.11 21.94 98.31
C ALA A 187 19.09 21.65 97.17
N ARG A 188 20.31 21.20 97.49
CA ARG A 188 21.32 20.79 96.49
C ARG A 188 20.84 19.61 95.65
N ALA A 189 20.26 18.58 96.27
CA ALA A 189 19.67 17.44 95.55
C ALA A 189 18.51 17.86 94.63
N ALA A 190 17.67 18.81 95.07
CA ALA A 190 16.62 19.38 94.22
C ALA A 190 17.19 20.19 93.05
N GLU A 191 18.25 20.99 93.27
CA GLU A 191 18.97 21.67 92.18
C GLU A 191 19.53 20.68 91.16
N GLU A 192 20.21 19.62 91.59
CA GLU A 192 20.75 18.58 90.69
C GLU A 192 19.65 17.86 89.90
N GLN A 193 18.49 17.60 90.51
CA GLN A 193 17.31 17.09 89.80
C GLN A 193 16.79 18.10 88.76
N THR A 194 16.72 19.40 89.07
CA THR A 194 16.31 20.40 88.06
C THR A 194 17.32 20.58 86.93
N ARG A 195 18.63 20.46 87.21
CA ARG A 195 19.69 20.55 86.19
C ARG A 195 19.65 19.36 85.24
N SER A 196 19.58 18.14 85.77
CA SER A 196 19.44 16.92 84.96
C SER A 196 18.13 16.88 84.15
N ALA A 197 17.02 17.37 84.70
CA ALA A 197 15.77 17.55 83.94
C ALA A 197 15.90 18.60 82.82
N GLN A 198 16.62 19.70 83.05
CA GLN A 198 16.91 20.70 82.00
C GLN A 198 17.83 20.14 80.91
N GLU A 199 18.82 19.33 81.25
CA GLU A 199 19.71 18.66 80.29
C GLU A 199 18.94 17.63 79.44
N GLN A 200 18.06 16.83 80.05
CA GLN A 200 17.16 15.93 79.34
C GLN A 200 16.21 16.70 78.40
N ALA A 201 15.65 17.83 78.84
CA ALA A 201 14.79 18.67 78.00
C ALA A 201 15.55 19.29 76.81
N ARG A 202 16.82 19.69 77.00
CA ARG A 202 17.69 20.15 75.91
C ARG A 202 18.01 19.03 74.92
N ALA A 203 18.41 17.86 75.41
CA ALA A 203 18.69 16.69 74.57
C ALA A 203 17.47 16.27 73.74
N ALA A 204 16.27 16.25 74.34
CA ALA A 204 15.03 15.99 73.63
C ALA A 204 14.70 17.06 72.57
N HIS A 205 15.00 18.34 72.85
CA HIS A 205 14.83 19.42 71.87
C HIS A 205 15.81 19.32 70.70
N ASP A 206 17.09 19.01 70.96
CA ASP A 206 18.09 18.78 69.90
C ASP A 206 17.73 17.56 69.04
N GLN A 207 17.28 16.46 69.64
CA GLN A 207 16.75 15.29 68.92
C GLN A 207 15.54 15.65 68.05
N ALA A 208 14.59 16.42 68.59
CA ALA A 208 13.42 16.88 67.84
C ALA A 208 13.79 17.84 66.69
N ARG A 209 14.86 18.62 66.82
CA ARG A 209 15.40 19.44 65.70
C ARG A 209 15.99 18.53 64.62
N VAL A 210 16.86 17.58 64.98
CA VAL A 210 17.49 16.65 64.02
C VAL A 210 16.41 15.87 63.24
N ALA A 211 15.47 15.24 63.93
CA ALA A 211 14.38 14.49 63.28
C ALA A 211 13.50 15.38 62.36
N ARG A 212 13.32 16.66 62.70
CA ARG A 212 12.60 17.63 61.85
C ARG A 212 13.39 18.00 60.60
N ASP A 213 14.70 18.15 60.71
CA ASP A 213 15.56 18.52 59.58
C ASP A 213 15.85 17.32 58.66
N GLU A 214 15.91 16.10 59.20
CA GLU A 214 15.86 14.84 58.43
C GLU A 214 14.54 14.70 57.67
N ALA A 215 13.40 14.93 58.32
CA ALA A 215 12.09 14.91 57.65
C ALA A 215 11.97 15.96 56.53
N ARG A 216 12.58 17.14 56.71
CA ARG A 216 12.70 18.18 55.67
C ARG A 216 13.61 17.75 54.51
N ALA A 217 14.73 17.09 54.80
CA ALA A 217 15.62 16.57 53.76
C ALA A 217 14.92 15.51 52.90
N ALA A 218 14.25 14.54 53.54
CA ALA A 218 13.45 13.53 52.85
C ALA A 218 12.32 14.14 52.00
N GLN A 219 11.63 15.17 52.50
CA GLN A 219 10.63 15.92 51.72
C GLN A 219 11.25 16.64 50.51
N ALA A 220 12.42 17.25 50.67
CA ALA A 220 13.13 17.89 49.56
C ALA A 220 13.58 16.87 48.49
N GLU A 221 13.96 15.66 48.90
CA GLU A 221 14.32 14.58 47.98
C GLU A 221 13.11 14.02 47.23
N THR A 222 11.96 13.80 47.89
CA THR A 222 10.74 13.37 47.19
C THR A 222 10.23 14.42 46.21
N LEU A 223 10.35 15.71 46.53
CA LEU A 223 10.04 16.80 45.59
C LEU A 223 10.99 16.80 44.39
N ARG A 224 12.31 16.71 44.59
CA ARG A 224 13.29 16.61 43.49
C ARG A 224 13.05 15.37 42.60
N ALA A 225 12.68 14.24 43.19
CA ALA A 225 12.34 13.03 42.44
C ALA A 225 11.07 13.22 41.59
N ALA A 226 10.04 13.88 42.13
CA ALA A 226 8.82 14.21 41.39
C ALA A 226 9.06 15.26 40.30
N GLU A 227 9.95 16.23 40.52
CA GLU A 227 10.37 17.20 39.50
C GLU A 227 11.16 16.53 38.37
N ALA A 228 12.12 15.65 38.70
CA ALA A 228 12.86 14.87 37.72
C ALA A 228 11.95 13.94 36.90
N GLN A 229 10.95 13.32 37.54
CA GLN A 229 9.91 12.55 36.85
C GLN A 229 9.12 13.42 35.86
N ARG A 230 8.66 14.61 36.28
CA ARG A 230 7.94 15.55 35.41
C ARG A 230 8.77 16.05 34.23
N VAL A 231 10.07 16.29 34.42
CA VAL A 231 10.98 16.63 33.32
C VAL A 231 11.09 15.46 32.34
N ALA A 232 11.35 14.25 32.83
CA ALA A 232 11.43 13.06 31.98
C ALA A 232 10.09 12.70 31.30
N GLU A 233 8.94 13.08 31.87
CA GLU A 233 7.61 12.97 31.25
C GLU A 233 7.41 14.03 30.16
N ALA A 234 7.83 15.27 30.39
CA ALA A 234 7.79 16.34 29.40
C ALA A 234 8.71 16.04 28.20
N GLU A 235 9.91 15.50 28.43
CA GLU A 235 10.83 15.05 27.38
C GLU A 235 10.20 13.92 26.54
N ARG A 236 9.66 12.88 27.18
CA ARG A 236 8.91 11.81 26.49
C ARG A 236 7.70 12.33 25.71
N ALA A 237 6.99 13.33 26.22
CA ALA A 237 5.87 13.96 25.52
C ALA A 237 6.33 14.76 24.28
N VAL A 238 7.47 15.46 24.36
CA VAL A 238 8.07 16.16 23.22
C VAL A 238 8.60 15.18 22.17
N GLU A 239 9.20 14.06 22.57
CA GLU A 239 9.61 13.00 21.64
C GLU A 239 8.41 12.33 20.98
N ALA A 240 7.35 12.02 21.73
CA ALA A 240 6.11 11.47 21.18
C ALA A 240 5.43 12.45 20.20
N ALA A 241 5.43 13.76 20.49
CA ALA A 241 4.92 14.78 19.58
C ALA A 241 5.73 14.86 18.27
N ARG A 242 7.06 14.82 18.34
CA ARG A 242 7.94 14.75 17.16
C ARG A 242 7.72 13.48 16.34
N ALA A 243 7.53 12.34 17.00
CA ALA A 243 7.23 11.08 16.32
C ALA A 243 5.86 11.10 15.62
N ALA A 244 4.85 11.71 16.25
CA ALA A 244 3.54 11.92 15.65
C ALA A 244 3.59 12.87 14.44
N GLU A 245 4.35 13.97 14.52
CA GLU A 245 4.58 14.90 13.41
C GLU A 245 5.30 14.22 12.24
N GLN A 246 6.32 13.40 12.52
CA GLN A 246 7.01 12.59 11.50
C GLN A 246 6.08 11.56 10.85
N ALA A 247 5.22 10.90 11.63
CA ALA A 247 4.21 9.98 11.10
C ALA A 247 3.19 10.70 10.21
N GLN A 248 2.71 11.89 10.61
CA GLN A 248 1.82 12.72 9.80
C GLN A 248 2.46 13.11 8.46
N ARG A 249 3.70 13.62 8.48
CA ARG A 249 4.46 13.95 7.26
C ARG A 249 4.63 12.73 6.34
N ALA A 250 4.97 11.56 6.90
CA ALA A 250 5.07 10.32 6.12
C ALA A 250 3.72 9.91 5.50
N THR A 251 2.59 10.11 6.19
CA THR A 251 1.25 9.85 5.61
C THR A 251 0.86 10.89 4.54
N GLU A 252 1.29 12.14 4.65
CA GLU A 252 1.10 13.16 3.61
C GLU A 252 1.98 12.91 2.37
N GLU A 253 3.22 12.47 2.57
CA GLU A 253 4.12 12.11 1.47
C GLU A 253 3.59 10.87 0.73
N ALA A 254 3.10 9.86 1.48
CA ALA A 254 2.45 8.68 0.91
C ALA A 254 1.14 9.02 0.18
N SER A 255 0.33 9.96 0.68
CA SER A 255 -0.92 10.36 0.00
C SER A 255 -0.64 11.19 -1.26
N ARG A 256 0.37 12.07 -1.24
CA ARG A 256 0.83 12.82 -2.44
C ARG A 256 1.36 11.86 -3.51
N ALA A 257 2.15 10.85 -3.15
CA ALA A 257 2.61 9.82 -4.08
C ALA A 257 1.45 8.96 -4.62
N ALA A 258 0.43 8.66 -3.81
CA ALA A 258 -0.78 7.98 -4.24
C ALA A 258 -1.66 8.85 -5.17
N GLU A 259 -1.65 10.17 -5.03
CA GLU A 259 -2.26 11.09 -5.99
C GLU A 259 -1.46 11.21 -7.29
N GLU A 260 -0.14 11.30 -7.22
CA GLU A 260 0.72 11.40 -8.42
C GLU A 260 0.61 10.15 -9.29
N THR A 261 0.68 8.96 -8.68
CA THR A 261 0.47 7.68 -9.39
C THR A 261 -0.93 7.56 -9.98
N ARG A 262 -1.98 8.11 -9.32
CA ARG A 262 -3.33 8.22 -9.92
C ARG A 262 -3.33 9.14 -11.13
N ARG A 263 -2.77 10.35 -11.03
CA ARG A 263 -2.70 11.33 -12.14
C ARG A 263 -1.94 10.75 -13.35
N LEU A 264 -0.85 10.02 -13.12
CA LEU A 264 -0.13 9.30 -14.19
C LEU A 264 -0.98 8.19 -14.82
N ALA A 265 -1.74 7.44 -14.02
CA ALA A 265 -2.67 6.41 -14.53
C ALA A 265 -3.90 7.00 -15.24
N ASP A 266 -4.37 8.18 -14.84
CA ASP A 266 -5.42 8.94 -15.53
C ASP A 266 -4.91 9.46 -16.88
N ALA A 267 -3.73 10.09 -16.90
CA ALA A 267 -3.09 10.58 -18.13
C ALA A 267 -2.77 9.44 -19.12
N HIS A 268 -2.34 8.26 -18.64
CA HIS A 268 -2.19 7.08 -19.50
C HIS A 268 -3.52 6.60 -20.09
N ARG A 269 -4.62 6.64 -19.33
CA ARG A 269 -5.96 6.29 -19.83
C ARG A 269 -6.50 7.32 -20.82
N GLU A 270 -6.17 8.59 -20.66
CA GLU A 270 -6.51 9.65 -21.62
C GLU A 270 -5.70 9.50 -22.93
N ALA A 271 -4.39 9.27 -22.84
CA ALA A 271 -3.53 8.99 -23.99
C ALA A 271 -3.97 7.73 -24.76
N GLN A 272 -4.43 6.68 -24.06
CA GLN A 272 -5.02 5.50 -24.67
C GLN A 272 -6.31 5.83 -25.44
N ARG A 273 -7.23 6.63 -24.86
CA ARG A 273 -8.45 7.06 -25.57
C ARG A 273 -8.15 7.84 -26.84
N ILE A 274 -7.21 8.78 -26.78
CA ILE A 274 -6.80 9.56 -27.97
C ILE A 274 -6.21 8.64 -29.05
N ALA A 275 -5.42 7.63 -28.67
CA ALA A 275 -4.90 6.63 -29.60
C ALA A 275 -5.98 5.68 -30.15
N ASP A 276 -7.01 5.36 -29.36
CA ASP A 276 -8.15 4.53 -29.79
C ASP A 276 -9.06 5.31 -30.75
N GLU A 277 -9.33 6.59 -30.48
CA GLU A 277 -10.07 7.51 -31.34
C GLU A 277 -9.35 7.73 -32.68
N GLN A 278 -8.02 7.92 -32.66
CA GLN A 278 -7.21 7.99 -33.88
C GLN A 278 -7.28 6.68 -34.68
N ARG A 279 -7.13 5.52 -34.02
CA ARG A 279 -7.26 4.21 -34.68
C ARG A 279 -8.65 3.96 -35.24
N ALA A 280 -9.71 4.45 -34.60
CA ALA A 280 -11.08 4.38 -35.13
C ALA A 280 -11.23 5.23 -36.40
N VAL A 281 -10.77 6.48 -36.38
CA VAL A 281 -10.82 7.38 -37.55
C VAL A 281 -9.98 6.86 -38.72
N ASP A 282 -8.80 6.28 -38.46
CA ASP A 282 -7.98 5.67 -39.52
C ASP A 282 -8.57 4.34 -40.03
N ALA A 283 -9.28 3.58 -39.19
CA ALA A 283 -10.05 2.42 -39.62
C ALA A 283 -11.28 2.82 -40.47
N GLU A 284 -11.94 3.94 -40.17
CA GLU A 284 -13.00 4.49 -41.03
C GLU A 284 -12.45 4.94 -42.39
N ARG A 285 -11.33 5.66 -42.42
CA ARG A 285 -10.62 6.02 -43.69
C ARG A 285 -10.21 4.78 -44.49
N ALA A 286 -9.77 3.71 -43.83
CA ALA A 286 -9.49 2.42 -44.48
C ALA A 286 -10.75 1.75 -45.02
N ALA A 287 -11.89 1.84 -44.31
CA ALA A 287 -13.18 1.36 -44.78
C ALA A 287 -13.72 2.17 -45.97
N GLU A 288 -13.52 3.49 -45.98
CA GLU A 288 -13.89 4.35 -47.11
C GLU A 288 -13.03 4.09 -48.35
N THR A 289 -11.71 3.99 -48.20
CA THR A 289 -10.81 3.68 -49.33
C THR A 289 -11.07 2.28 -49.91
N THR A 290 -11.39 1.28 -49.08
CA THR A 290 -11.80 -0.05 -49.58
C THR A 290 -13.18 -0.05 -50.24
N ARG A 291 -14.15 0.76 -49.77
CA ARG A 291 -15.42 0.98 -50.49
C ARG A 291 -15.20 1.63 -51.85
N ALA A 292 -14.42 2.71 -51.90
CA ALA A 292 -14.08 3.40 -53.16
C ALA A 292 -13.37 2.47 -54.15
N ALA A 293 -12.47 1.60 -53.68
CA ALA A 293 -11.84 0.57 -54.52
C ALA A 293 -12.84 -0.48 -55.05
N GLN A 294 -13.83 -0.90 -54.23
CA GLN A 294 -14.89 -1.80 -54.67
C GLN A 294 -15.85 -1.14 -55.68
N GLU A 295 -16.16 0.14 -55.50
CA GLU A 295 -16.99 0.91 -56.43
C GLU A 295 -16.26 1.15 -57.77
N ALA A 296 -14.97 1.48 -57.74
CA ALA A 296 -14.14 1.56 -58.93
C ALA A 296 -14.05 0.21 -59.68
N LEU A 297 -13.95 -0.91 -58.95
CA LEU A 297 -13.97 -2.25 -59.54
C LEU A 297 -15.33 -2.58 -60.19
N ARG A 298 -16.45 -2.20 -59.56
CA ARG A 298 -17.80 -2.36 -60.16
C ARG A 298 -17.95 -1.50 -61.42
N ALA A 299 -17.55 -0.23 -61.38
CA ALA A 299 -17.57 0.65 -62.54
C ALA A 299 -16.71 0.11 -63.70
N ALA A 300 -15.54 -0.48 -63.39
CA ALA A 300 -14.70 -1.16 -64.39
C ALA A 300 -15.38 -2.41 -64.98
N GLN A 301 -16.07 -3.22 -64.17
CA GLN A 301 -16.84 -4.38 -64.64
C GLN A 301 -18.06 -3.98 -65.50
N GLU A 302 -18.74 -2.88 -65.15
CA GLU A 302 -19.84 -2.33 -65.94
C GLU A 302 -19.35 -1.73 -67.26
N ALA A 303 -18.22 -1.02 -67.26
CA ALA A 303 -17.58 -0.54 -68.48
C ALA A 303 -17.08 -1.69 -69.39
N ALA A 304 -16.54 -2.77 -68.81
CA ALA A 304 -16.18 -3.98 -69.55
C ALA A 304 -17.41 -4.62 -70.22
N ARG A 305 -18.49 -4.85 -69.46
CA ARG A 305 -19.76 -5.37 -69.99
C ARG A 305 -20.37 -4.47 -71.06
N ALA A 306 -20.26 -3.15 -70.93
CA ALA A 306 -20.70 -2.21 -71.95
C ALA A 306 -19.87 -2.32 -73.25
N SER A 307 -18.55 -2.51 -73.13
CA SER A 307 -17.67 -2.76 -74.28
C SER A 307 -17.94 -4.13 -74.93
N GLU A 308 -18.24 -5.16 -74.14
CA GLU A 308 -18.64 -6.48 -74.64
C GLU A 308 -19.99 -6.44 -75.35
N ALA A 309 -20.98 -5.72 -74.79
CA ALA A 309 -22.28 -5.50 -75.43
C ALA A 309 -22.17 -4.70 -76.73
N GLN A 310 -21.26 -3.71 -76.80
CA GLN A 310 -20.94 -3.02 -78.05
C GLN A 310 -20.32 -3.97 -79.08
N ARG A 311 -19.32 -4.77 -78.70
CA ARG A 311 -18.72 -5.77 -79.59
C ARG A 311 -19.72 -6.81 -80.08
N ALA A 312 -20.67 -7.23 -79.24
CA ALA A 312 -21.75 -8.12 -79.63
C ALA A 312 -22.69 -7.45 -80.65
N ALA A 313 -23.15 -6.23 -80.38
CA ALA A 313 -24.01 -5.48 -81.30
C ALA A 313 -23.33 -5.16 -82.65
N ASP A 314 -22.02 -4.89 -82.64
CA ASP A 314 -21.25 -4.70 -83.87
C ASP A 314 -20.98 -6.02 -84.59
N ALA A 315 -20.78 -7.14 -83.88
CA ALA A 315 -20.73 -8.47 -84.49
C ALA A 315 -22.08 -8.87 -85.15
N GLU A 316 -23.21 -8.57 -84.50
CA GLU A 316 -24.56 -8.75 -85.08
C GLU A 316 -24.78 -7.87 -86.33
N ARG A 317 -24.23 -6.64 -86.34
CA ARG A 317 -24.23 -5.79 -87.55
C ARG A 317 -23.38 -6.40 -88.65
N PHE A 318 -22.17 -6.87 -88.35
CA PHE A 318 -21.30 -7.53 -89.33
C PHE A 318 -21.92 -8.82 -89.89
N SER A 319 -22.62 -9.63 -89.07
CA SER A 319 -23.34 -10.79 -89.59
C SER A 319 -24.55 -10.39 -90.45
N ALA A 320 -25.34 -9.40 -90.03
CA ALA A 320 -26.47 -8.90 -90.81
C ALA A 320 -26.03 -8.26 -92.14
N ASP A 321 -24.88 -7.59 -92.18
CA ASP A 321 -24.31 -7.05 -93.42
C ASP A 321 -23.68 -8.13 -94.31
N ALA A 322 -23.08 -9.18 -93.74
CA ALA A 322 -22.65 -10.36 -94.48
C ALA A 322 -23.84 -11.12 -95.10
N GLU A 323 -24.95 -11.26 -94.37
CA GLU A 323 -26.21 -11.84 -94.88
C GLU A 323 -26.82 -10.96 -95.99
N ARG A 324 -26.88 -9.63 -95.81
CA ARG A 324 -27.30 -8.70 -96.86
C ARG A 324 -26.42 -8.80 -98.10
N ALA A 325 -25.10 -8.91 -97.94
CA ALA A 325 -24.16 -9.10 -99.04
C ALA A 325 -24.38 -10.46 -99.75
N ALA A 326 -24.64 -11.54 -99.01
CA ALA A 326 -24.94 -12.85 -99.57
C ALA A 326 -26.28 -12.88 -100.36
N ILE A 327 -27.31 -12.17 -99.86
CA ILE A 327 -28.58 -12.00 -100.57
C ILE A 327 -28.38 -11.17 -101.85
N ALA A 328 -27.63 -10.07 -101.78
CA ALA A 328 -27.30 -9.24 -102.94
C ALA A 328 -26.48 -10.02 -104.00
N ALA A 329 -25.54 -10.86 -103.57
CA ALA A 329 -24.77 -11.73 -104.45
C ALA A 329 -25.64 -12.76 -105.17
N ARG A 330 -26.58 -13.41 -104.47
CA ARG A 330 -27.56 -14.34 -105.07
C ARG A 330 -28.47 -13.65 -106.08
N ALA A 331 -29.01 -12.47 -105.74
CA ALA A 331 -29.81 -11.68 -106.68
C ALA A 331 -29.02 -11.25 -107.93
N ALA A 332 -27.73 -10.94 -107.78
CA ALA A 332 -26.84 -10.66 -108.91
C ALA A 332 -26.52 -11.91 -109.76
N GLU A 333 -26.47 -13.10 -109.16
CA GLU A 333 -26.31 -14.36 -109.89
C GLU A 333 -27.59 -14.75 -110.66
N GLU A 334 -28.77 -14.63 -110.03
CA GLU A 334 -30.06 -14.84 -110.68
C GLU A 334 -30.26 -13.87 -111.86
N ALA A 335 -29.88 -12.60 -111.70
CA ALA A 335 -29.89 -11.62 -112.78
C ALA A 335 -28.93 -11.97 -113.94
N ARG A 336 -27.79 -12.60 -113.66
CA ARG A 336 -26.89 -13.13 -114.72
C ARG A 336 -27.50 -14.31 -115.44
N ARG A 337 -28.05 -15.30 -114.72
CA ARG A 337 -28.71 -16.47 -115.30
C ARG A 337 -29.88 -16.06 -116.19
N ALA A 338 -30.71 -15.11 -115.76
CA ALA A 338 -31.81 -14.57 -116.56
C ALA A 338 -31.30 -13.85 -117.84
N ALA A 339 -30.16 -13.16 -117.78
CA ALA A 339 -29.55 -12.53 -118.96
C ALA A 339 -28.91 -13.57 -119.91
N GLU A 340 -28.44 -14.71 -119.41
CA GLU A 340 -27.92 -15.82 -120.20
C GLU A 340 -29.06 -16.60 -120.88
N GLU A 341 -30.17 -16.88 -120.18
CA GLU A 341 -31.39 -17.45 -120.78
C GLU A 341 -31.97 -16.54 -121.87
N ALA A 342 -31.98 -15.21 -121.64
CA ALA A 342 -32.44 -14.25 -122.64
C ALA A 342 -31.58 -14.27 -123.92
N ARG A 343 -30.26 -14.41 -123.79
CA ARG A 343 -29.33 -14.57 -124.93
C ARG A 343 -29.55 -15.90 -125.66
N ALA A 344 -29.68 -17.01 -124.92
CA ALA A 344 -29.97 -18.32 -125.51
C ALA A 344 -31.30 -18.32 -126.28
N ALA A 345 -32.33 -17.63 -125.77
CA ALA A 345 -33.60 -17.45 -126.45
C ALA A 345 -33.50 -16.56 -127.72
N GLU A 346 -32.61 -15.57 -127.73
CA GLU A 346 -32.35 -14.75 -128.92
C GLU A 346 -31.58 -15.54 -130.00
N ASP A 347 -30.53 -16.27 -129.63
CA ASP A 347 -29.77 -17.08 -130.59
C ASP A 347 -30.59 -18.25 -131.16
N ALA A 348 -31.49 -18.85 -130.37
CA ALA A 348 -32.47 -19.82 -130.86
C ALA A 348 -33.43 -19.22 -131.91
N ARG A 349 -33.84 -17.95 -131.76
CA ARG A 349 -34.62 -17.25 -132.80
C ARG A 349 -33.80 -17.00 -134.05
N ARG A 350 -32.56 -16.51 -133.91
CA ARG A 350 -31.63 -16.29 -135.04
C ARG A 350 -31.30 -17.59 -135.78
N GLU A 351 -31.39 -18.75 -135.13
CA GLU A 351 -31.25 -20.04 -135.82
C GLU A 351 -32.53 -20.47 -136.55
N GLN A 352 -33.72 -20.24 -135.99
CA GLN A 352 -34.98 -20.43 -136.72
C GLN A 352 -35.09 -19.54 -137.97
N GLU A 353 -34.69 -18.26 -137.86
CA GLU A 353 -34.70 -17.32 -138.99
C GLU A 353 -33.77 -17.77 -140.12
N ARG A 354 -32.55 -18.21 -139.80
CA ARG A 354 -31.62 -18.78 -140.80
C ARG A 354 -32.21 -20.02 -141.49
N ARG A 355 -32.79 -20.96 -140.73
CA ARG A 355 -33.48 -22.13 -141.30
C ARG A 355 -34.67 -21.76 -142.19
N ALA A 356 -35.36 -20.64 -141.90
CA ALA A 356 -36.45 -20.12 -142.72
C ALA A 356 -35.97 -19.41 -144.00
N GLU A 357 -34.82 -18.73 -143.97
CA GLU A 357 -34.21 -18.17 -145.18
C GLU A 357 -33.70 -19.25 -146.14
N ASP A 358 -33.00 -20.27 -145.63
CA ASP A 358 -32.49 -21.35 -146.48
C ASP A 358 -33.63 -22.13 -147.16
N ALA A 359 -34.76 -22.31 -146.46
CA ALA A 359 -35.98 -22.87 -147.06
C ALA A 359 -36.53 -22.00 -148.21
N ARG A 360 -36.50 -20.67 -148.08
CA ARG A 360 -36.94 -19.75 -149.16
C ARG A 360 -36.02 -19.80 -150.37
N ARG A 361 -34.70 -19.83 -150.16
CA ARG A 361 -33.70 -19.98 -151.24
C ARG A 361 -33.84 -21.32 -151.98
N ALA A 362 -34.27 -22.38 -151.27
CA ALA A 362 -34.61 -23.68 -151.84
C ALA A 362 -35.93 -23.71 -152.65
N GLU A 363 -36.88 -22.81 -152.39
CA GLU A 363 -38.04 -22.60 -153.27
C GLU A 363 -37.71 -21.74 -154.49
N GLU A 364 -36.95 -20.65 -154.30
CA GLU A 364 -36.58 -19.72 -155.36
C GLU A 364 -35.77 -20.40 -156.47
N THR A 365 -34.81 -21.24 -156.09
CA THR A 365 -34.03 -22.07 -157.05
C THR A 365 -34.91 -23.05 -157.83
N ARG A 366 -35.93 -23.68 -157.21
CA ARG A 366 -36.87 -24.56 -157.92
C ARG A 366 -37.68 -23.81 -158.98
N ARG A 367 -38.16 -22.60 -158.67
CA ARG A 367 -38.91 -21.76 -159.61
C ARG A 367 -38.04 -21.30 -160.78
N ALA A 368 -36.74 -21.05 -160.56
CA ALA A 368 -35.78 -20.74 -161.62
C ALA A 368 -35.55 -21.93 -162.58
N ASP A 369 -35.47 -23.16 -162.07
CA ASP A 369 -35.34 -24.37 -162.89
C ASP A 369 -36.61 -24.70 -163.68
N GLU A 370 -37.80 -24.49 -163.11
CA GLU A 370 -39.07 -24.66 -163.82
C GLU A 370 -39.23 -23.63 -164.97
N ALA A 371 -38.86 -22.37 -164.72
CA ALA A 371 -38.82 -21.34 -165.75
C ALA A 371 -37.82 -21.65 -166.88
N ARG A 372 -36.66 -22.24 -166.55
CA ARG A 372 -35.67 -22.71 -167.55
C ARG A 372 -36.23 -23.80 -168.45
N ARG A 373 -36.94 -24.80 -167.92
CA ARG A 373 -37.51 -25.89 -168.73
C ARG A 373 -38.53 -25.39 -169.76
N GLN A 374 -39.38 -24.44 -169.36
CA GLN A 374 -40.32 -23.80 -170.28
C GLN A 374 -39.61 -23.01 -171.40
N ALA A 375 -38.50 -22.34 -171.09
CA ALA A 375 -37.67 -21.68 -172.09
C ALA A 375 -36.97 -22.68 -173.02
N GLU A 376 -36.48 -23.81 -172.51
CA GLU A 376 -35.85 -24.87 -173.30
C GLU A 376 -36.83 -25.59 -174.24
N GLU A 377 -38.09 -25.81 -173.83
CA GLU A 377 -39.11 -26.36 -174.73
C GLU A 377 -39.49 -25.38 -175.85
N ALA A 378 -39.63 -24.09 -175.56
CA ALA A 378 -39.83 -23.06 -176.58
C ALA A 378 -38.63 -22.97 -177.54
N LEU A 379 -37.41 -23.04 -177.02
CA LEU A 379 -36.18 -23.07 -177.82
C LEU A 379 -36.10 -24.34 -178.68
N ARG A 380 -36.55 -25.51 -178.23
CA ARG A 380 -36.54 -26.74 -179.05
C ARG A 380 -37.45 -26.69 -180.27
N VAL A 381 -38.51 -25.90 -180.25
CA VAL A 381 -39.37 -25.65 -181.43
C VAL A 381 -38.64 -24.75 -182.45
N GLU A 382 -37.97 -23.71 -181.97
CA GLU A 382 -37.12 -22.85 -182.82
C GLU A 382 -35.83 -23.59 -183.27
N GLU A 383 -35.29 -24.54 -182.50
CA GLU A 383 -34.18 -25.40 -182.89
C GLU A 383 -34.60 -26.43 -183.93
N TRP A 384 -35.84 -26.92 -183.96
CA TRP A 384 -36.31 -27.75 -185.08
C TRP A 384 -36.40 -26.95 -186.40
N ARG A 385 -36.70 -25.64 -186.33
CA ARG A 385 -36.56 -24.72 -187.46
C ARG A 385 -35.10 -24.48 -187.82
N ARG A 386 -34.24 -24.18 -186.83
CA ARG A 386 -32.83 -23.89 -187.06
C ARG A 386 -32.00 -25.11 -187.41
N ALA A 387 -32.39 -26.34 -187.07
CA ALA A 387 -31.66 -27.56 -187.46
C ALA A 387 -31.68 -27.79 -188.98
N ALA A 388 -32.75 -27.35 -189.66
CA ALA A 388 -32.82 -27.32 -191.12
C ALA A 388 -31.86 -26.29 -191.76
N GLU A 389 -31.37 -25.32 -190.98
CA GLU A 389 -30.45 -24.26 -191.41
C GLU A 389 -29.00 -24.53 -190.92
N ALA A 390 -28.85 -25.09 -189.72
CA ALA A 390 -27.60 -25.30 -188.99
C ALA A 390 -26.77 -26.51 -189.47
N GLN A 391 -27.30 -27.37 -190.35
CA GLN A 391 -26.44 -28.25 -191.15
C GLN A 391 -25.41 -27.46 -191.99
N ARG A 392 -25.62 -26.15 -192.21
CA ARG A 392 -24.63 -25.25 -192.86
C ARG A 392 -23.57 -24.68 -191.92
N ILE A 393 -23.63 -24.91 -190.61
CA ILE A 393 -22.70 -24.34 -189.61
C ILE A 393 -22.08 -25.43 -188.73
N ALA A 394 -21.92 -26.64 -189.28
CA ALA A 394 -21.33 -27.80 -188.59
C ALA A 394 -19.78 -27.79 -188.52
N GLU A 395 -19.10 -26.76 -189.08
CA GLU A 395 -17.63 -26.74 -189.23
C GLU A 395 -16.88 -25.62 -188.45
N ALA A 396 -17.57 -24.61 -187.92
CA ALA A 396 -16.92 -23.31 -187.69
C ALA A 396 -16.03 -23.16 -186.45
N ALA A 397 -16.39 -23.70 -185.28
CA ALA A 397 -15.75 -23.32 -184.01
C ALA A 397 -15.64 -24.46 -182.98
N ARG A 398 -14.48 -25.12 -182.96
CA ARG A 398 -14.05 -26.07 -181.91
C ARG A 398 -13.18 -25.38 -180.84
N VAL A 399 -13.22 -25.92 -179.62
CA VAL A 399 -12.14 -25.94 -178.57
C VAL A 399 -11.89 -24.65 -177.74
N ALA A 400 -11.37 -24.88 -176.51
CA ALA A 400 -11.04 -23.96 -175.38
C ALA A 400 -12.23 -23.58 -174.45
N GLU A 401 -12.42 -24.11 -173.24
CA GLU A 401 -11.69 -25.04 -172.33
C GLU A 401 -10.63 -24.48 -171.33
N ALA A 402 -10.78 -24.85 -170.04
CA ALA A 402 -9.80 -25.00 -168.92
C ALA A 402 -9.39 -23.86 -167.93
N ALA A 403 -8.91 -24.30 -166.72
CA ALA A 403 -8.22 -23.62 -165.57
C ALA A 403 -9.06 -22.90 -164.45
N ALA A 404 -8.77 -22.87 -163.11
CA ALA A 404 -7.80 -23.53 -162.17
C ALA A 404 -8.22 -23.36 -160.64
N ARG A 405 -7.47 -23.85 -159.60
CA ARG A 405 -7.81 -23.74 -158.12
C ARG A 405 -6.66 -23.99 -157.09
N ALA A 406 -6.72 -23.44 -155.84
CA ALA A 406 -5.83 -23.62 -154.64
C ALA A 406 -6.47 -22.96 -153.35
N ALA A 407 -6.03 -22.99 -152.06
CA ALA A 407 -5.11 -23.77 -151.17
C ALA A 407 -5.34 -23.43 -149.63
N GLN A 408 -4.60 -24.02 -148.65
CA GLN A 408 -4.79 -23.97 -147.15
C GLN A 408 -3.45 -24.12 -146.33
N ALA A 409 -3.28 -24.11 -144.97
CA ALA A 409 -3.79 -23.41 -143.74
C ALA A 409 -3.08 -23.94 -142.43
N GLY A 410 -3.15 -23.33 -141.22
CA GLY A 410 -2.69 -23.98 -139.93
C GLY A 410 -2.63 -23.18 -138.57
N PRO A 411 -2.51 -23.82 -137.34
CA PRO A 411 -2.77 -23.23 -135.96
C PRO A 411 -1.86 -23.63 -134.71
N GLY A 412 -2.07 -23.10 -133.46
CA GLY A 412 -1.46 -23.55 -132.14
C GLY A 412 -1.62 -22.61 -130.86
N ILE A 413 -1.10 -22.88 -129.62
CA ILE A 413 -1.64 -23.67 -128.43
C ILE A 413 -0.85 -23.47 -127.04
N GLU A 414 -1.53 -23.34 -125.85
CA GLU A 414 -1.28 -23.59 -124.33
C GLU A 414 0.07 -23.26 -123.54
N GLU A 415 0.31 -23.30 -122.17
CA GLU A 415 -0.37 -23.07 -120.80
C GLU A 415 0.64 -23.24 -119.56
N GLU A 416 0.45 -22.75 -118.26
CA GLU A 416 1.15 -23.14 -116.93
C GLU A 416 0.75 -22.35 -115.59
N GLU A 417 1.30 -22.63 -114.34
CA GLU A 417 0.85 -22.17 -112.93
C GLU A 417 1.93 -22.18 -111.73
N VAL A 418 1.68 -21.62 -110.48
CA VAL A 418 2.10 -22.02 -109.05
C VAL A 418 2.52 -20.92 -107.95
N PHE A 419 2.08 -21.05 -106.65
CA PHE A 419 2.55 -20.50 -105.30
C PHE A 419 1.85 -19.24 -104.62
N GLY A 420 1.91 -18.82 -103.30
CA GLY A 420 2.68 -19.09 -102.03
C GLY A 420 2.05 -18.52 -100.67
N ALA A 421 2.78 -18.26 -99.53
CA ALA A 421 2.19 -18.04 -98.13
C ALA A 421 2.92 -17.08 -97.06
N PRO A 422 2.31 -16.74 -95.85
CA PRO A 422 2.80 -15.76 -94.82
C PRO A 422 2.90 -16.23 -93.29
N PRO A 423 2.64 -15.47 -92.15
CA PRO A 423 3.65 -15.08 -91.11
C PRO A 423 3.34 -15.32 -89.57
N GLU A 424 4.05 -14.63 -88.64
CA GLU A 424 4.06 -14.72 -87.14
C GLU A 424 3.51 -13.43 -86.41
N GLY A 425 3.44 -13.17 -85.07
CA GLY A 425 3.71 -13.87 -83.78
C GLY A 425 3.86 -12.87 -82.56
N GLN A 426 3.55 -13.22 -81.28
CA GLN A 426 3.61 -12.29 -80.09
C GLN A 426 3.79 -12.89 -78.66
N THR A 427 4.46 -12.14 -77.75
CA THR A 427 4.33 -12.02 -76.25
C THR A 427 4.76 -13.12 -75.22
N SER A 428 4.91 -12.69 -73.94
CA SER A 428 5.35 -13.39 -72.69
C SER A 428 4.38 -13.01 -71.51
N PRO A 429 4.59 -13.24 -70.17
CA PRO A 429 5.68 -13.84 -69.35
C PRO A 429 5.20 -14.77 -68.15
N GLU A 430 6.07 -15.09 -67.15
CA GLU A 430 5.82 -15.00 -65.67
C GLU A 430 6.64 -15.95 -64.73
N LEU A 431 7.07 -15.37 -63.58
CA LEU A 431 7.30 -15.93 -62.21
C LEU A 431 8.34 -17.03 -61.86
N SER A 432 8.71 -17.04 -60.56
CA SER A 432 9.76 -17.87 -59.91
C SER A 432 9.49 -18.12 -58.40
N VAL A 433 10.12 -19.15 -57.81
CA VAL A 433 10.01 -19.52 -56.38
C VAL A 433 11.39 -19.98 -55.84
N VAL A 434 11.70 -19.69 -54.57
CA VAL A 434 12.96 -20.04 -53.89
C VAL A 434 12.68 -20.77 -52.57
N GLN A 435 13.45 -21.81 -52.27
CA GLN A 435 13.38 -22.61 -51.03
C GLN A 435 14.38 -22.12 -49.97
N ARG A 436 14.22 -22.53 -48.71
CA ARG A 436 15.10 -22.16 -47.58
C ARG A 436 15.22 -23.31 -46.58
N GLU A 437 16.40 -23.50 -46.01
CA GLU A 437 16.80 -24.70 -45.24
C GLU A 437 16.71 -24.52 -43.71
N GLU A 438 16.76 -25.64 -42.96
CA GLU A 438 16.76 -25.71 -41.49
C GLU A 438 18.13 -26.11 -40.91
N VAL A 439 18.57 -25.43 -39.84
CA VAL A 439 19.55 -25.89 -38.81
C VAL A 439 19.60 -24.84 -37.69
N ALA A 440 19.93 -25.10 -36.42
CA ALA A 440 20.10 -26.36 -35.67
C ALA A 440 19.85 -26.08 -34.17
N GLN A 441 19.65 -27.12 -33.36
CA GLN A 441 19.61 -27.03 -31.88
C GLN A 441 21.02 -27.28 -31.29
N VAL A 442 21.31 -26.71 -30.12
CA VAL A 442 22.55 -26.95 -29.36
C VAL A 442 22.18 -27.41 -27.96
N ALA A 443 22.82 -28.49 -27.50
CA ALA A 443 22.49 -29.17 -26.25
C ALA A 443 23.21 -28.59 -25.02
N GLU A 444 22.66 -28.86 -23.85
CA GLU A 444 23.25 -28.57 -22.54
C GLU A 444 24.52 -29.40 -22.29
N VAL A 445 25.42 -28.88 -21.46
CA VAL A 445 26.50 -29.67 -20.84
C VAL A 445 26.48 -29.43 -19.34
N GLU A 446 26.06 -30.44 -18.61
CA GLU A 446 26.00 -30.48 -17.16
C GLU A 446 27.42 -30.36 -16.54
N GLN A 447 27.63 -29.37 -15.67
CA GLN A 447 28.86 -29.26 -14.86
C GLN A 447 28.52 -29.05 -13.39
N LEU A 448 28.60 -30.15 -12.63
CA LEU A 448 28.48 -30.17 -11.17
C LEU A 448 29.54 -29.26 -10.54
N THR A 449 29.09 -28.16 -9.95
CA THR A 449 29.88 -27.32 -9.06
C THR A 449 29.43 -27.57 -7.61
N PRO A 450 30.34 -27.51 -6.61
CA PRO A 450 29.95 -27.67 -5.21
C PRO A 450 29.03 -26.52 -4.77
N GLU A 451 28.10 -26.78 -3.85
CA GLU A 451 27.16 -25.77 -3.35
C GLU A 451 27.90 -24.52 -2.86
N ARG A 452 27.78 -23.45 -3.66
CA ARG A 452 28.28 -22.13 -3.31
C ARG A 452 27.15 -21.40 -2.63
N GLU A 453 27.16 -21.36 -1.29
CA GLU A 453 26.19 -20.59 -0.50
C GLU A 453 26.07 -19.18 -1.08
N GLU A 454 24.86 -18.84 -1.52
CA GLU A 454 24.58 -17.60 -2.23
C GLU A 454 24.68 -16.43 -1.24
N PRO A 455 25.49 -15.39 -1.53
CA PRO A 455 25.73 -14.31 -0.57
C PRO A 455 24.44 -13.55 -0.32
N ALA A 456 23.89 -13.69 0.89
CA ALA A 456 22.59 -13.15 1.25
C ALA A 456 22.51 -11.64 0.98
N ALA A 457 21.47 -11.24 0.25
CA ALA A 457 21.22 -9.84 -0.11
C ALA A 457 21.23 -8.94 1.14
N PRO A 458 21.72 -7.68 1.03
CA PRO A 458 21.85 -6.81 2.19
C PRO A 458 20.48 -6.48 2.80
N THR A 459 20.27 -6.86 4.06
CA THR A 459 18.99 -6.65 4.76
C THR A 459 19.13 -5.72 5.96
N SER A 460 18.05 -5.01 6.28
CA SER A 460 17.96 -4.18 7.49
C SER A 460 17.66 -4.99 8.75
N ASN A 461 17.31 -6.28 8.62
CA ASN A 461 16.92 -7.15 9.73
C ASN A 461 17.67 -8.49 9.63
N ILE A 462 18.41 -8.86 10.69
CA ILE A 462 19.19 -10.11 10.78
C ILE A 462 18.91 -10.77 12.14
N VAL A 463 18.84 -12.11 12.16
CA VAL A 463 18.64 -12.91 13.37
C VAL A 463 19.98 -13.47 13.85
N LEU A 464 20.34 -13.22 15.11
CA LEU A 464 21.44 -13.91 15.78
C LEU A 464 20.91 -15.11 16.57
N MET A 465 21.66 -16.21 16.54
CA MET A 465 21.51 -17.32 17.47
C MET A 465 22.80 -17.48 18.26
N LEU A 466 22.76 -17.29 19.57
CA LEU A 466 23.92 -17.40 20.47
C LEU A 466 23.85 -18.69 21.28
N SER A 467 24.96 -19.42 21.36
CA SER A 467 25.08 -20.64 22.17
C SER A 467 26.54 -20.92 22.57
N PRO A 468 26.83 -21.41 23.79
CA PRO A 468 25.97 -21.40 24.97
C PRO A 468 25.92 -19.99 25.59
N VAL A 469 24.84 -19.69 26.31
CA VAL A 469 24.69 -18.49 27.15
C VAL A 469 24.32 -18.95 28.56
N PRO A 470 25.18 -18.77 29.58
CA PRO A 470 25.08 -19.46 30.87
C PRO A 470 24.04 -18.86 31.83
N SER A 471 23.59 -17.61 31.60
CA SER A 471 22.53 -17.00 32.40
C SER A 471 21.83 -15.86 31.66
N PHE A 472 20.62 -15.50 32.09
CA PHE A 472 19.92 -14.33 31.55
C PHE A 472 20.63 -13.01 31.86
N ALA A 473 21.30 -12.88 33.03
CA ALA A 473 22.12 -11.72 33.34
C ALA A 473 23.27 -11.56 32.32
N ARG A 474 23.93 -12.67 31.97
CA ARG A 474 24.97 -12.70 30.92
C ARG A 474 24.39 -12.35 29.55
N LEU A 475 23.19 -12.82 29.21
CA LEU A 475 22.50 -12.44 27.97
C LEU A 475 22.31 -10.92 27.86
N VAL A 476 21.93 -10.24 28.94
CA VAL A 476 21.75 -8.77 28.98
C VAL A 476 23.08 -8.02 28.84
N GLU A 477 24.19 -8.55 29.38
CA GLU A 477 25.53 -8.00 29.12
C GLU A 477 25.91 -8.09 27.63
N ILE A 478 25.67 -9.27 27.03
CA ILE A 478 25.95 -9.54 25.61
C ILE A 478 25.09 -8.64 24.71
N GLU A 479 23.79 -8.54 25.00
CA GLU A 479 22.83 -7.65 24.33
C GLU A 479 23.32 -6.20 24.33
N ARG A 480 23.64 -5.63 25.49
CA ARG A 480 24.17 -4.26 25.60
C ARG A 480 25.45 -4.06 24.80
N ARG A 481 26.30 -5.08 24.73
CA ARG A 481 27.57 -5.01 23.99
C ARG A 481 27.37 -5.06 22.48
N ILE A 482 26.50 -5.93 21.97
CA ILE A 482 26.13 -5.97 20.53
C ILE A 482 25.36 -4.69 20.15
N GLN A 483 24.46 -4.20 21.01
CA GLN A 483 23.71 -2.95 20.81
C GLN A 483 24.64 -1.71 20.77
N SER A 484 25.84 -1.78 21.36
CA SER A 484 26.84 -0.70 21.30
C SER A 484 27.57 -0.59 19.96
N LEU A 485 27.41 -1.56 19.04
CA LEU A 485 27.94 -1.48 17.68
C LEU A 485 27.21 -0.38 16.89
N ALA A 486 27.97 0.51 16.25
CA ALA A 486 27.43 1.64 15.48
C ALA A 486 26.48 1.23 14.34
N GLN A 487 26.62 -0.01 13.84
CA GLN A 487 25.81 -0.62 12.79
C GLN A 487 24.39 -0.98 13.28
N VAL A 488 24.20 -1.19 14.58
CA VAL A 488 22.93 -1.64 15.16
C VAL A 488 22.03 -0.44 15.50
N ARG A 489 20.76 -0.54 15.12
CA ARG A 489 19.70 0.44 15.44
C ARG A 489 18.85 -0.04 16.61
N THR A 490 18.40 -1.28 16.54
CA THR A 490 17.57 -1.95 17.54
C THR A 490 18.05 -3.38 17.71
N LEU A 491 17.94 -3.88 18.93
CA LEU A 491 18.20 -5.27 19.29
C LEU A 491 17.12 -5.66 20.29
N TYR A 492 16.56 -6.86 20.14
CA TYR A 492 15.71 -7.46 21.17
C TYR A 492 15.92 -8.98 21.24
N VAL A 493 15.93 -9.53 22.45
CA VAL A 493 15.85 -10.97 22.68
C VAL A 493 14.45 -11.46 22.26
N ARG A 494 14.41 -12.43 21.35
CA ARG A 494 13.17 -13.07 20.85
C ARG A 494 12.81 -14.33 21.62
N ASP A 495 13.81 -15.12 22.03
CA ASP A 495 13.63 -16.33 22.86
C ASP A 495 14.93 -16.68 23.58
N PHE A 496 14.84 -17.31 24.76
CA PHE A 496 16.00 -17.81 25.51
C PHE A 496 15.64 -19.10 26.24
N ARG A 497 16.17 -20.24 25.78
CA ARG A 497 15.84 -21.58 26.30
C ARG A 497 17.06 -22.50 26.23
N GLY A 498 17.28 -23.30 27.27
CA GLY A 498 18.33 -24.35 27.27
C GLY A 498 19.75 -23.82 27.02
N GLY A 499 20.04 -22.56 27.38
CA GLY A 499 21.32 -21.92 27.10
C GLY A 499 21.49 -21.41 25.66
N VAL A 500 20.45 -21.46 24.81
CA VAL A 500 20.45 -20.84 23.48
C VAL A 500 19.59 -19.58 23.49
N ALA A 501 20.12 -18.48 22.98
CA ALA A 501 19.40 -17.21 22.84
C ALA A 501 19.20 -16.84 21.37
N THR A 502 17.98 -16.51 20.98
CA THR A 502 17.65 -15.94 19.66
C THR A 502 17.42 -14.44 19.82
N LEU A 503 18.14 -13.62 19.07
CA LEU A 503 18.02 -12.16 19.10
C LEU A 503 17.73 -11.63 17.70
N ALA A 504 16.89 -10.60 17.60
CA ALA A 504 16.62 -9.93 16.34
C ALA A 504 17.29 -8.56 16.32
N LEU A 505 18.10 -8.30 15.29
CA LEU A 505 18.76 -7.04 15.03
C LEU A 505 18.01 -6.27 13.96
N GLY A 506 17.68 -5.01 14.24
CA GLY A 506 17.43 -3.99 13.23
C GLY A 506 18.71 -3.17 13.03
N LEU A 507 19.18 -3.06 11.79
CA LEU A 507 20.43 -2.39 11.43
C LEU A 507 20.17 -0.95 10.96
N ARG A 508 21.18 -0.07 11.07
CA ARG A 508 21.08 1.32 10.60
C ARG A 508 21.24 1.45 9.08
N VAL A 509 21.97 0.53 8.48
CA VAL A 509 22.25 0.43 7.04
C VAL A 509 21.99 -1.04 6.65
N PRO A 510 21.32 -1.33 5.52
CA PRO A 510 21.20 -2.70 5.03
C PRO A 510 22.59 -3.27 4.71
N MET A 511 22.91 -4.45 5.23
CA MET A 511 24.20 -5.11 5.02
C MET A 511 24.04 -6.63 5.02
N SER A 512 25.04 -7.33 4.50
CA SER A 512 25.09 -8.80 4.51
C SER A 512 25.38 -9.37 5.90
N VAL A 513 25.12 -10.66 6.07
CA VAL A 513 25.47 -11.39 7.30
C VAL A 513 26.99 -11.40 7.56
N ASP A 514 27.83 -11.38 6.52
CA ASP A 514 29.29 -11.39 6.67
C ASP A 514 29.88 -10.01 7.03
N GLU A 515 29.26 -8.92 6.58
CA GLU A 515 29.60 -7.56 7.03
C GLU A 515 29.19 -7.37 8.51
N LEU A 516 28.00 -7.85 8.90
CA LEU A 516 27.59 -7.85 10.30
C LEU A 516 28.51 -8.72 11.16
N TRP A 517 28.85 -9.93 10.71
CA TRP A 517 29.82 -10.80 11.39
C TRP A 517 31.16 -10.09 11.58
N SER A 518 31.66 -9.41 10.54
CA SER A 518 32.90 -8.63 10.60
C SER A 518 32.84 -7.51 11.64
N ALA A 519 31.68 -6.84 11.80
CA ALA A 519 31.47 -5.86 12.86
C ALA A 519 31.40 -6.50 14.26
N VAL A 520 30.68 -7.62 14.43
CA VAL A 520 30.57 -8.35 15.70
C VAL A 520 31.92 -8.92 16.14
N ALA A 521 32.76 -9.37 15.22
CA ALA A 521 34.11 -9.87 15.48
C ALA A 521 35.09 -8.79 15.99
N THR A 522 34.74 -7.50 15.93
CA THR A 522 35.55 -6.42 16.57
C THR A 522 35.38 -6.35 18.09
N LEU A 523 34.41 -7.08 18.66
CA LEU A 523 34.16 -7.09 20.10
C LEU A 523 35.21 -7.96 20.83
N GLU A 524 36.17 -7.33 21.50
CA GLU A 524 37.19 -8.02 22.31
C GLU A 524 36.60 -8.92 23.41
N GLN A 525 35.45 -8.52 23.93
CA GLN A 525 34.60 -9.21 24.90
C GLN A 525 33.13 -8.83 24.68
N PRO A 526 32.17 -9.78 24.72
CA PRO A 526 32.40 -11.23 24.67
C PRO A 526 33.01 -11.63 23.32
N ARG A 527 33.77 -12.73 23.28
CA ARG A 527 34.32 -13.26 22.03
C ARG A 527 33.34 -14.21 21.37
N PHE A 528 33.24 -14.13 20.05
CA PHE A 528 32.38 -14.99 19.25
C PHE A 528 33.19 -15.76 18.21
N ALA A 529 32.71 -16.94 17.84
CA ALA A 529 33.12 -17.70 16.67
C ALA A 529 31.89 -17.93 15.79
N LYS A 530 31.98 -17.61 14.48
CA LYS A 530 30.92 -17.91 13.51
C LYS A 530 30.78 -19.43 13.36
N GLN A 531 29.60 -19.96 13.67
CA GLN A 531 29.28 -21.39 13.49
C GLN A 531 28.62 -21.62 12.13
N ARG A 532 27.66 -20.77 11.76
CA ARG A 532 26.92 -20.86 10.48
C ARG A 532 26.35 -19.51 10.08
N SER A 533 26.15 -19.29 8.79
CA SER A 533 25.31 -18.24 8.22
C SER A 533 24.34 -18.86 7.23
N ALA A 534 23.05 -18.51 7.30
CA ALA A 534 22.04 -19.01 6.36
C ALA A 534 21.01 -17.91 6.10
N GLY A 535 21.00 -17.36 4.88
CA GLY A 535 20.14 -16.23 4.52
C GLY A 535 20.36 -15.04 5.47
N THR A 536 19.32 -14.66 6.22
CA THR A 536 19.35 -13.58 7.22
C THR A 536 19.60 -14.07 8.66
N THR A 537 20.12 -15.29 8.85
CA THR A 537 20.41 -15.87 10.17
C THR A 537 21.92 -16.12 10.35
N LEU A 538 22.45 -15.77 11.52
CA LEU A 538 23.85 -15.92 11.91
C LEU A 538 23.95 -16.68 13.24
N GLU A 539 24.47 -17.91 13.19
CA GLU A 539 24.76 -18.74 14.37
C GLU A 539 26.16 -18.39 14.90
N LEU A 540 26.23 -17.92 16.14
CA LEU A 540 27.46 -17.55 16.83
C LEU A 540 27.67 -18.40 18.08
N ARG A 541 28.86 -18.98 18.18
CA ARG A 541 29.33 -19.63 19.41
C ARG A 541 30.05 -18.62 20.29
N ILE A 542 29.78 -18.61 21.59
CA ILE A 542 30.53 -17.77 22.54
C ILE A 542 31.81 -18.50 22.97
N GLU A 543 32.97 -17.84 22.86
CA GLU A 543 34.25 -18.40 23.26
C GLU A 543 34.56 -18.14 24.74
N GLY A 544 35.15 -19.12 25.41
CA GLY A 544 35.49 -19.06 26.84
C GLY A 544 34.34 -19.42 27.79
N GLU A 545 33.10 -19.43 27.31
CA GLU A 545 31.92 -19.85 28.10
C GLU A 545 31.71 -21.37 27.93
N ALA A 546 32.12 -22.12 28.96
CA ALA A 546 31.95 -23.57 28.99
C ALA A 546 30.46 -23.92 28.97
N GLY A 547 30.06 -24.81 28.05
CA GLY A 547 28.66 -25.17 27.88
C GLY A 547 28.09 -25.81 29.15
N ALA A 548 27.05 -25.18 29.70
CA ALA A 548 26.20 -25.79 30.71
C ALA A 548 25.41 -26.95 30.07
N GLY A 549 26.07 -28.11 30.01
CA GLY A 549 25.49 -29.34 29.49
C GLY A 549 24.29 -29.80 30.30
N VAL A 550 23.34 -30.42 29.59
CA VAL A 550 22.11 -31.02 30.13
C VAL A 550 22.38 -31.85 31.39
N ALA A 551 21.56 -31.62 32.42
CA ALA A 551 21.38 -32.45 33.61
C ALA A 551 19.87 -32.53 33.93
#